data_AF-A0A936C4Z0-F1
#
_entry.id   AF-A0A936C4Z0-F1
#
_cell.length_a   1.000
_cell.length_b   1.000
_cell.length_c   1.000
_cell.angle_alpha   90.00
_cell.angle_beta   90.00
_cell.angle_gamma   90.00
#
_symmetry.space_group_name_H-M   'P 1'
#
loop_
_entity.id
_entity.type
_entity.pdbx_description
1 polymer ?
#
loop_
_entity_poly.entity_id
_entity_poly.type
_entity_poly.pdbx_seq_one_letter_code
_entity_poly.pdbx_strand_id
1 'polypeptide(L)'
;MKRSLILWLALVHAGPSLAVDEAAVGIKVHRQSGVNFVTGGTGDEAQAFAEIAARYPVHVRFTVGGAPVAEKGVHIRVLDVKGDALVEADAGGPLFYVNPPSGRWTFEATWNGQTLAQTKDLTGRRYLEVSFDFKSN
;
A
#
# COMPACT_ATOMS: atom_id res chain seq x y z
N MET A 1 -35.28 26.45 34.33
CA MET A 1 -34.07 26.32 35.17
C MET A 1 -33.04 25.45 34.44
N LYS A 2 -31.86 26.04 34.18
CA LYS A 2 -30.49 25.49 34.00
C LYS A 2 -30.33 24.03 33.51
N ARG A 3 -29.89 23.85 32.26
CA ARG A 3 -28.49 23.49 31.83
C ARG A 3 -28.09 22.04 32.12
N SER A 4 -27.85 21.25 31.07
CA SER A 4 -26.56 20.56 30.92
C SER A 4 -26.41 19.91 29.53
N LEU A 5 -25.40 20.38 28.82
CA LEU A 5 -24.91 19.91 27.53
C LEU A 5 -23.81 18.88 27.82
N ILE A 6 -24.03 17.61 27.47
CA ILE A 6 -22.97 16.59 27.57
C ILE A 6 -22.11 16.70 26.32
N LEU A 7 -20.93 17.30 26.51
CA LEU A 7 -19.83 17.28 25.57
C LEU A 7 -19.34 15.84 25.43
N TRP A 8 -19.48 15.25 24.24
CA TRP A 8 -18.76 14.03 23.91
C TRP A 8 -17.30 14.38 23.63
N LEU A 9 -16.43 14.03 24.58
CA LEU A 9 -14.99 14.16 24.43
C LEU A 9 -14.52 13.08 23.42
N ALA A 10 -14.37 13.45 22.15
CA ALA A 10 -13.75 12.60 21.16
C ALA A 10 -12.24 12.52 21.45
N LEU A 11 -11.82 11.44 22.11
CA LEU A 11 -10.41 11.11 22.26
C LEU A 11 -9.90 10.56 20.92
N VAL A 12 -9.39 11.46 20.07
CA VAL A 12 -8.65 11.08 18.86
C VAL A 12 -7.36 10.40 19.31
N HIS A 13 -7.33 9.08 19.23
CA HIS A 13 -6.10 8.32 19.43
C HIS A 13 -5.25 8.50 18.17
N ALA A 14 -4.24 9.36 18.26
CA ALA A 14 -3.16 9.40 17.29
C ALA A 14 -2.40 8.07 17.42
N GLY A 15 -2.74 7.09 16.57
CA GLY A 15 -1.95 5.86 16.43
C GLY A 15 -0.50 6.19 16.05
N PRO A 16 0.46 5.29 16.35
CA PRO A 16 1.88 5.53 16.10
C PRO A 16 2.08 5.94 14.63
N SER A 17 2.66 7.12 14.44
CA SER A 17 3.01 7.63 13.11
C SER A 17 4.19 6.82 12.58
N LEU A 18 3.92 5.86 11.70
CA LEU A 18 4.97 5.17 10.94
C LEU A 18 5.83 6.17 10.14
N ALA A 19 5.27 7.34 9.80
CA ALA A 19 5.91 8.30 8.91
C ALA A 19 7.24 8.92 9.38
N VAL A 20 7.61 8.86 10.66
CA VAL A 20 8.83 9.52 11.17
C VAL A 20 10.10 8.80 10.70
N ASP A 21 10.02 7.49 10.46
CA ASP A 21 11.19 6.66 10.14
C ASP A 21 11.35 6.44 8.64
N GLU A 22 10.26 6.22 7.89
CA GLU A 22 10.30 6.21 6.42
C GLU A 22 10.86 7.51 5.84
N ALA A 23 10.48 8.66 6.40
CA ALA A 23 10.99 9.95 5.94
C ALA A 23 12.49 10.13 6.20
N ALA A 24 13.05 9.48 7.23
CA ALA A 24 14.48 9.55 7.56
C ALA A 24 15.35 8.84 6.51
N VAL A 25 14.80 7.83 5.84
CA VAL A 25 15.44 7.11 4.73
C VAL A 25 14.98 7.63 3.36
N GLY A 26 14.35 8.81 3.32
CA GLY A 26 13.95 9.48 2.08
C GLY A 26 12.68 8.92 1.42
N ILE A 27 11.93 8.03 2.08
CA ILE A 27 10.71 7.44 1.53
C ILE A 27 9.48 8.28 1.90
N LYS A 28 8.68 8.62 0.88
CA LYS A 28 7.42 9.32 1.06
C LYS A 28 6.30 8.35 1.40
N VAL A 29 5.69 8.53 2.58
CA VAL A 29 4.49 7.79 2.99
C VAL A 29 3.24 8.49 2.47
N HIS A 30 2.36 7.72 1.86
CA HIS A 30 1.04 8.13 1.40
C HIS A 30 -0.04 7.54 2.31
N ARG A 31 -1.19 8.22 2.39
CA ARG A 31 -2.31 7.77 3.22
C ARG A 31 -3.64 7.94 2.49
N GLN A 32 -4.43 6.89 2.43
CA GLN A 32 -5.79 6.87 1.90
C GLN A 32 -6.67 5.97 2.76
N SER A 33 -7.91 6.36 3.02
CA SER A 33 -8.88 5.56 3.80
C SER A 33 -8.34 5.01 5.13
N GLY A 34 -7.46 5.76 5.79
CA GLY A 34 -6.82 5.38 7.05
C GLY A 34 -5.63 4.42 6.93
N VAL A 35 -5.30 3.95 5.72
CA VAL A 35 -4.20 3.04 5.42
C VAL A 35 -3.00 3.79 4.86
N ASN A 36 -1.82 3.40 5.33
CA ASN A 36 -0.56 3.93 4.84
C ASN A 36 0.01 3.01 3.75
N PHE A 37 0.60 3.62 2.73
CA PHE A 37 1.32 2.92 1.68
C PHE A 37 2.53 3.73 1.18
N VAL A 38 3.46 3.03 0.56
CA VAL A 38 4.66 3.59 -0.08
C VAL A 38 4.84 2.94 -1.44
N THR A 39 5.42 3.66 -2.40
CA THR A 39 5.68 3.12 -3.74
C THR A 39 6.93 3.76 -4.35
N GLY A 40 7.66 3.00 -5.17
CA GLY A 40 8.98 3.37 -5.67
C GLY A 40 9.87 2.13 -5.70
N GLY A 41 11.12 2.28 -5.24
CA GLY A 41 12.05 1.16 -5.09
C GLY A 41 12.90 0.91 -6.33
N THR A 42 13.01 1.90 -7.21
CA THR A 42 13.92 1.88 -8.35
C THR A 42 15.32 2.32 -7.93
N GLY A 43 16.35 1.63 -8.43
CA GLY A 43 17.75 2.05 -8.29
C GLY A 43 18.14 2.35 -6.84
N ASP A 44 18.43 3.62 -6.56
CA ASP A 44 18.90 4.13 -5.27
C ASP A 44 17.86 3.97 -4.13
N GLU A 45 16.57 3.89 -4.46
CA GLU A 45 15.51 3.69 -3.45
C GLU A 45 15.43 2.23 -2.95
N ALA A 46 16.04 1.27 -3.65
CA ALA A 46 15.89 -0.15 -3.34
C ALA A 46 16.35 -0.49 -1.91
N GLN A 47 17.44 0.12 -1.45
CA GLN A 47 17.94 -0.08 -0.09
C GLN A 47 16.97 0.51 0.95
N ALA A 48 16.49 1.74 0.74
CA ALA A 48 15.53 2.38 1.64
C ALA A 48 14.23 1.57 1.74
N PHE A 49 13.75 1.01 0.62
CA PHE A 49 12.62 0.09 0.62
C PHE A 49 12.91 -1.19 1.41
N ALA A 50 14.12 -1.75 1.33
CA ALA A 50 14.51 -2.92 2.12
C ALA A 50 14.51 -2.63 3.64
N GLU A 51 14.94 -1.44 4.05
CA GLU A 51 14.99 -1.02 5.46
C GLU A 51 13.60 -0.90 6.09
N ILE A 52 12.61 -0.44 5.33
CA ILE A 52 11.23 -0.25 5.81
C ILE A 52 10.34 -1.47 5.60
N ALA A 53 10.80 -2.47 4.83
CA ALA A 53 10.00 -3.61 4.37
C ALA A 53 9.27 -4.32 5.51
N ALA A 54 9.95 -4.60 6.63
CA ALA A 54 9.37 -5.31 7.78
C ALA A 54 8.19 -4.58 8.47
N ARG A 55 8.01 -3.28 8.19
CA ARG A 55 6.92 -2.45 8.75
C ARG A 55 5.60 -2.61 8.00
N TYR A 56 5.67 -3.14 6.78
CA TYR A 56 4.53 -3.32 5.91
C TYR A 56 4.22 -4.82 5.76
N PRO A 57 3.01 -5.27 6.13
CA PRO A 57 2.64 -6.68 6.05
C PRO A 57 2.36 -7.14 4.61
N VAL A 58 2.15 -6.23 3.66
CA VAL A 58 1.90 -6.58 2.25
C VAL A 58 2.92 -5.89 1.36
N HIS A 59 3.65 -6.70 0.59
CA HIS A 59 4.56 -6.22 -0.44
C HIS A 59 4.03 -6.62 -1.81
N VAL A 60 3.85 -5.64 -2.68
CA VAL A 60 3.46 -5.83 -4.06
C VAL A 60 4.66 -5.52 -4.96
N ARG A 61 4.91 -6.40 -5.91
CA ARG A 61 5.96 -6.29 -6.92
C ARG A 61 5.36 -6.26 -8.32
N PHE A 62 5.88 -5.38 -9.15
CA PHE A 62 5.48 -5.25 -10.55
C PHE A 62 6.67 -5.55 -11.46
N THR A 63 6.47 -6.46 -12.40
CA THR A 63 7.43 -6.83 -13.43
C THR A 63 6.79 -6.80 -14.81
N VAL A 64 7.59 -6.61 -15.85
CA VAL A 64 7.21 -6.74 -17.26
C VAL A 64 8.15 -7.75 -17.90
N GLY A 65 7.62 -8.89 -18.35
CA GLY A 65 8.42 -9.99 -18.91
C GLY A 65 9.52 -10.47 -17.96
N GLY A 66 9.26 -10.46 -16.64
CA GLY A 66 10.21 -10.84 -15.60
C GLY A 66 11.20 -9.75 -15.16
N ALA A 67 11.24 -8.59 -15.81
CA ALA A 67 12.09 -7.46 -15.40
C ALA A 67 11.31 -6.49 -14.50
N PRO A 68 11.91 -5.89 -13.45
CA PRO A 68 11.25 -4.88 -12.62
C PRO A 68 10.77 -3.69 -13.47
N VAL A 69 9.56 -3.21 -13.20
CA VAL A 69 9.06 -1.98 -13.83
C VAL A 69 9.96 -0.81 -13.42
N ALA A 70 10.56 -0.13 -14.39
CA ALA A 70 11.50 0.97 -14.13
C ALA A 70 10.84 2.35 -13.99
N GLU A 71 9.58 2.51 -14.44
CA GLU A 71 8.92 3.80 -14.55
C GLU A 71 7.54 3.82 -13.88
N LYS A 72 6.99 5.02 -13.72
CA LYS A 72 5.60 5.20 -13.32
C LYS A 72 4.67 4.69 -14.43
N GLY A 73 3.60 4.00 -14.05
CA GLY A 73 2.60 3.58 -15.04
C GLY A 73 1.74 2.39 -14.64
N VAL A 74 2.07 1.71 -13.54
CA VAL A 74 1.16 0.70 -12.98
C VAL A 74 0.14 1.40 -12.09
N HIS A 75 -1.12 1.37 -12.49
CA HIS A 75 -2.22 1.80 -11.65
C HIS A 75 -2.62 0.65 -10.73
N ILE A 76 -2.57 0.86 -9.41
CA ILE A 76 -2.92 -0.16 -8.41
C ILE A 76 -4.15 0.24 -7.61
N ARG A 77 -5.04 -0.74 -7.42
CA ARG A 77 -6.21 -0.66 -6.54
C ARG A 77 -6.13 -1.77 -5.50
N VAL A 78 -6.34 -1.42 -4.24
CA VAL A 78 -6.46 -2.37 -3.12
C VAL A 78 -7.90 -2.36 -2.66
N LEU A 79 -8.63 -3.41 -3.01
CA LEU A 79 -10.07 -3.52 -2.81
C LEU A 79 -10.40 -4.43 -1.63
N ASP A 80 -11.41 -4.04 -0.86
CA ASP A 80 -12.00 -4.89 0.17
C ASP A 80 -12.88 -6.00 -0.45
N VAL A 81 -13.49 -6.83 0.40
CA VAL A 81 -14.39 -7.92 -0.03
C VAL A 81 -15.69 -7.45 -0.67
N LYS A 82 -16.07 -6.18 -0.52
CA LYS A 82 -17.24 -5.55 -1.15
C LYS A 82 -16.89 -4.91 -2.50
N GLY A 83 -15.59 -4.76 -2.80
CA GLY A 83 -15.08 -4.10 -4.01
C GLY A 83 -14.77 -2.63 -3.80
N ASP A 84 -14.85 -2.12 -2.57
CA ASP A 84 -14.53 -0.73 -2.25
C ASP A 84 -13.01 -0.53 -2.24
N ALA A 85 -12.54 0.52 -2.93
CA ALA A 85 -11.11 0.83 -3.00
C ALA A 85 -10.64 1.51 -1.70
N LEU A 86 -9.78 0.82 -0.98
CA LEU A 86 -9.11 1.36 0.20
C LEU A 86 -7.90 2.22 -0.19
N VAL A 87 -7.20 1.79 -1.24
CA VAL A 87 -6.13 2.55 -1.88
C VAL A 87 -6.32 2.49 -3.39
N GLU A 88 -6.19 3.64 -4.04
CA GLU A 88 -6.09 3.78 -5.49
C GLU A 88 -4.94 4.74 -5.80
N ALA A 89 -3.92 4.27 -6.52
CA ALA A 89 -2.70 5.05 -6.75
C ALA A 89 -1.95 4.60 -8.01
N ASP A 90 -1.19 5.50 -8.60
CA ASP A 90 -0.18 5.16 -9.59
C ASP A 90 1.14 4.82 -8.89
N ALA A 91 1.64 3.61 -9.13
CA ALA A 91 2.88 3.13 -8.56
C ALA A 91 4.07 3.92 -9.11
N GLY A 92 4.96 4.30 -8.20
CA GLY A 92 6.17 5.08 -8.46
C GLY A 92 7.36 4.26 -8.98
N GLY A 93 7.22 2.94 -9.11
CA GLY A 93 8.31 2.02 -9.41
C GLY A 93 7.86 0.55 -9.25
N PRO A 94 8.80 -0.40 -9.15
CA PRO A 94 8.49 -1.83 -9.13
C PRO A 94 7.92 -2.31 -7.80
N LEU A 95 8.01 -1.50 -6.74
CA LEU A 95 7.56 -1.84 -5.40
C LEU A 95 6.38 -0.97 -4.95
N PHE A 96 5.43 -1.61 -4.28
CA PHE A 96 4.34 -0.96 -3.57
C PHE A 96 4.07 -1.71 -2.26
N TYR A 97 4.25 -1.05 -1.13
CA TYR A 97 4.01 -1.66 0.18
C TYR A 97 2.83 -0.98 0.86
N VAL A 98 1.98 -1.78 1.50
CA VAL A 98 0.75 -1.30 2.13
C VAL A 98 0.48 -2.02 3.44
N ASN A 99 -0.10 -1.30 4.40
CA ASN A 99 -0.46 -1.82 5.71
C ASN A 99 -1.97 -1.77 5.94
N PRO A 100 -2.75 -2.63 5.25
CA PRO A 100 -4.18 -2.71 5.46
C PRO A 100 -4.49 -3.50 6.76
N PRO A 101 -5.69 -3.34 7.33
CA PRO A 101 -6.16 -4.21 8.41
C PRO A 101 -6.11 -5.70 8.03
N SER A 102 -6.02 -6.56 9.05
CA SER A 102 -6.19 -8.00 8.86
C SER A 102 -7.51 -8.30 8.16
N GLY A 103 -7.47 -9.09 7.10
CA GLY A 103 -8.64 -9.39 6.29
C GLY A 103 -8.27 -9.90 4.91
N ARG A 104 -9.29 -10.06 4.06
CA ARG A 104 -9.15 -10.48 2.67
C ARG A 104 -9.20 -9.27 1.74
N TRP A 105 -8.23 -9.20 0.83
CA TRP A 105 -8.01 -8.06 -0.04
C TRP A 105 -7.78 -8.52 -1.47
N THR A 106 -8.30 -7.77 -2.44
CA THR A 106 -8.00 -7.93 -3.86
C THR A 106 -7.08 -6.82 -4.31
N PHE A 107 -5.93 -7.19 -4.86
CA PHE A 107 -4.98 -6.29 -5.47
C PHE A 107 -5.23 -6.33 -6.96
N GLU A 108 -5.58 -5.19 -7.56
CA GLU A 108 -5.70 -5.05 -9.01
C GLU A 108 -4.60 -4.12 -9.49
N ALA A 109 -3.86 -4.55 -10.50
CA ALA A 109 -2.78 -3.77 -11.09
C ALA A 109 -2.99 -3.69 -12.60
N THR A 110 -2.99 -2.47 -13.13
CA THR A 110 -3.21 -2.18 -14.54
C THR A 110 -1.98 -1.48 -15.11
N TRP A 111 -1.44 -2.00 -16.20
CA TRP A 111 -0.31 -1.41 -16.93
C TRP A 111 -0.54 -1.56 -18.43
N ASN A 112 -0.40 -0.47 -19.18
CA ASN A 112 -0.63 -0.44 -20.64
C ASN A 112 -1.92 -1.14 -21.11
N GLY A 113 -3.02 -0.94 -20.37
CA GLY A 113 -4.32 -1.55 -20.66
C GLY A 113 -4.46 -3.02 -20.24
N GLN A 114 -3.38 -3.69 -19.85
CA GLN A 114 -3.44 -5.03 -19.24
C GLN A 114 -3.76 -4.89 -17.75
N THR A 115 -4.86 -5.49 -17.30
CA THR A 115 -5.23 -5.57 -15.88
C THR A 115 -5.03 -6.98 -15.36
N LEU A 116 -4.34 -7.09 -14.22
CA LEU A 116 -4.15 -8.33 -13.47
C LEU A 116 -4.72 -8.16 -12.07
N ALA A 117 -5.34 -9.21 -11.53
CA ALA A 117 -5.92 -9.18 -10.19
C ALA A 117 -5.49 -10.40 -9.38
N GLN A 118 -5.21 -10.18 -8.09
CA GLN A 118 -4.91 -11.24 -7.14
C GLN A 118 -5.61 -10.98 -5.81
N THR A 119 -6.42 -11.94 -5.36
CA THR A 119 -7.02 -11.91 -4.02
C THR A 119 -6.14 -12.67 -3.04
N LYS A 120 -5.83 -12.05 -1.89
CA LYS A 120 -5.05 -12.66 -0.81
C LYS A 120 -5.73 -12.45 0.53
N ASP A 121 -5.48 -13.36 1.44
CA ASP A 121 -5.97 -13.30 2.82
C ASP A 121 -4.80 -13.01 3.75
N LEU A 122 -4.87 -11.90 4.49
CA LEU A 122 -3.89 -11.49 5.49
C LEU A 122 -4.21 -12.04 6.89
N THR A 123 -5.38 -12.66 7.08
CA THR A 123 -5.83 -13.20 8.36
C THR A 123 -4.86 -14.26 8.88
N GLY A 124 -4.36 -14.04 10.09
CA GLY A 124 -3.40 -14.94 10.73
C GLY A 124 -2.02 -14.96 10.05
N ARG A 125 -1.76 -14.05 9.11
CA ARG A 125 -0.46 -13.93 8.42
C ARG A 125 0.26 -12.67 8.85
N ARG A 126 1.56 -12.81 9.04
CA ARG A 126 2.44 -11.67 9.32
C ARG A 126 2.89 -10.95 8.06
N TYR A 127 2.81 -11.62 6.91
CA TYR A 127 3.38 -11.16 5.65
C TYR A 127 2.65 -11.74 4.43
N LEU A 128 2.51 -10.94 3.38
CA LEU A 128 2.01 -11.31 2.06
C LEU A 128 2.90 -10.71 0.97
N GLU A 129 3.31 -11.55 0.04
CA GLU A 129 3.90 -11.12 -1.22
C GLU A 129 2.87 -11.28 -2.35
N VAL A 130 2.72 -10.22 -3.14
CA VAL A 130 1.87 -10.16 -4.32
C VAL A 130 2.77 -9.78 -5.49
N SER A 131 2.69 -10.51 -6.60
CA SER A 131 3.53 -10.24 -7.76
C SER A 131 2.67 -10.21 -9.01
N PHE A 132 2.82 -9.15 -9.79
CA PHE A 132 2.18 -8.97 -11.08
C PHE A 132 3.25 -8.92 -12.15
N ASP A 133 3.20 -9.89 -13.07
CA ASP A 133 4.06 -9.93 -14.25
C ASP A 133 3.22 -9.59 -15.49
N PHE A 134 3.43 -8.39 -16.01
CA PHE A 134 2.81 -7.91 -17.23
C PHE A 134 3.55 -8.43 -18.46
N LYS A 135 2.85 -8.54 -19.59
CA LYS A 135 3.49 -8.88 -20.85
C LYS A 135 4.08 -7.62 -21.47
N SER A 136 5.32 -7.69 -21.95
CA SER A 136 5.84 -6.67 -22.85
C SER A 136 5.09 -6.80 -24.18
N ASN A 137 4.35 -5.77 -24.55
CA ASN A 137 3.69 -5.68 -25.85
C ASN A 137 4.64 -5.14 -26.93
#